data_AF-A0A968C136-F1
#
_entry.id   AF-A0A968C136-F1
#
_cell.length_a   1.000
_cell.length_b   1.000
_cell.length_c   1.000
_cell.angle_alpha   90.00
_cell.angle_beta   90.00
_cell.angle_gamma   90.00
#
_symmetry.space_group_name_H-M   'P 1'
#
loop_
_entity.id
_entity.type
_entity.pdbx_description
1 polymer ?
#
loop_
_entity_poly.entity_id
_entity_poly.type
_entity_poly.pdbx_seq_one_letter_code
_entity_poly.pdbx_strand_id
1 'polypeptide(L)'
;IREKLFGFMRSDARSWAAGHFEDFLSDEDNFRYQPVLKHSDFGPSNILFDSETQRVSGIIDFGSSGLGDPAYDFAGLLSGYGE
;
A
#
# COMPACT_ATOMS: atom_id res chain seq x y z
N ILE A 1 -8.29 3.88 -14.86
CA ILE A 1 -8.09 5.17 -14.15
C ILE A 1 -8.47 6.37 -15.03
N ARG A 2 -7.88 6.52 -16.22
CA ARG A 2 -8.15 7.65 -17.14
C ARG A 2 -9.64 7.90 -17.40
N GLU A 3 -10.34 6.91 -17.93
CA GLU A 3 -11.77 7.03 -18.29
C GLU A 3 -12.70 7.26 -17.09
N LYS A 4 -12.36 6.68 -15.94
CA LYS A 4 -13.23 6.69 -14.74
C LYS A 4 -13.00 7.88 -13.83
N LEU A 5 -11.77 8.39 -13.74
CA LEU A 5 -11.37 9.34 -12.69
C LEU A 5 -10.88 10.69 -13.23
N PHE A 6 -10.38 10.78 -14.47
CA PHE A 6 -9.78 12.04 -14.93
C PHE A 6 -10.80 13.17 -15.01
N GLY A 7 -12.06 12.89 -15.36
CA GLY A 7 -13.13 13.90 -15.36
C GLY A 7 -13.29 14.65 -14.02
N PHE A 8 -12.89 14.03 -12.91
CA PHE A 8 -12.96 14.59 -11.56
C PHE A 8 -11.64 15.17 -11.05
N MET A 9 -10.58 15.12 -11.86
CA MET A 9 -9.24 15.58 -11.50
C MET A 9 -8.91 16.89 -12.19
N ARG A 10 -8.14 17.74 -11.49
CA ARG A 10 -7.46 18.89 -12.09
C ARG A 10 -6.46 18.42 -13.16
N SER A 11 -6.12 19.29 -14.11
CA SER A 11 -5.22 18.95 -15.22
C SER A 11 -3.82 18.52 -14.75
N ASP A 12 -3.25 19.25 -13.78
CA ASP A 12 -1.96 18.92 -13.14
C ASP A 12 -1.99 17.52 -12.48
N ALA A 13 -3.06 17.22 -11.75
CA ALA A 13 -3.23 15.94 -11.08
C ALA A 13 -3.37 14.76 -12.05
N ARG A 14 -3.98 14.97 -13.23
CA ARG A 14 -4.06 13.94 -14.28
C ARG A 14 -2.67 13.60 -14.82
N SER A 15 -1.88 14.63 -15.13
CA SER A 15 -0.52 14.45 -15.64
C SER A 15 0.37 13.78 -14.59
N TRP A 16 0.29 14.23 -13.34
CA TRP A 16 1.03 13.62 -12.23
C TRP A 16 0.65 12.14 -12.04
N ALA A 17 -0.65 11.83 -11.96
CA ALA A 17 -1.09 10.45 -11.77
C ALA A 17 -0.71 9.56 -12.96
N ALA A 18 -0.84 10.06 -14.20
CA ALA A 18 -0.43 9.31 -15.38
C ALA A 18 1.07 9.00 -15.35
N GLY A 19 1.92 10.00 -15.09
CA GLY A 19 3.36 9.81 -14.99
C GLY A 19 3.73 8.81 -13.90
N HIS A 20 3.14 8.94 -12.70
CA HIS A 20 3.42 8.01 -11.60
C HIS A 20 3.11 6.54 -11.94
N PHE A 21 1.97 6.28 -12.61
CA PHE A 21 1.66 4.92 -13.08
C PHE A 21 2.57 4.48 -14.22
N GLU A 22 2.85 5.34 -15.20
CA GLU A 22 3.71 5.02 -16.33
C GLU A 22 5.13 4.69 -15.88
N ASP A 23 5.71 5.49 -14.98
CA ASP A 23 7.04 5.27 -14.40
C ASP A 23 7.10 3.90 -13.69
N PHE A 24 6.16 3.62 -12.79
CA PHE A 24 6.13 2.35 -12.06
C PHE A 24 5.95 1.14 -12.99
N LEU A 25 5.00 1.22 -13.93
CA LEU A 25 4.67 0.11 -14.83
C LEU A 25 5.75 -0.12 -15.91
N SER A 26 6.60 0.87 -16.20
CA SER A 26 7.66 0.76 -17.20
C SER A 26 8.92 0.07 -16.69
N ASP A 27 9.09 -0.03 -15.37
CA ASP A 27 10.23 -0.69 -14.75
C ASP A 27 9.89 -2.14 -14.41
N GLU A 28 10.50 -3.08 -15.13
CA GLU A 28 10.31 -4.52 -14.92
C GLU A 28 10.77 -4.99 -13.52
N ASP A 29 11.74 -4.30 -12.91
CA ASP A 29 12.25 -4.66 -11.59
C ASP A 29 11.17 -4.46 -10.49
N ASN A 30 10.20 -3.57 -10.69
CA ASN A 30 9.04 -3.41 -9.79
C ASN A 30 8.15 -4.65 -9.73
N PHE A 31 8.26 -5.56 -10.69
CA PHE A 31 7.50 -6.81 -10.72
C PHE A 31 8.36 -8.02 -10.32
N ARG A 32 9.64 -7.82 -10.02
CA ARG A 32 10.58 -8.88 -9.62
C ARG A 32 10.58 -9.05 -8.11
N TYR A 33 9.55 -9.72 -7.62
CA TYR A 33 9.45 -10.13 -6.22
C TYR A 33 9.18 -11.63 -6.11
N GLN A 34 9.56 -12.21 -4.97
CA GLN A 34 9.15 -13.56 -4.62
C GLN A 34 7.81 -13.46 -3.87
N PRO A 35 6.70 -14.05 -4.37
CA PRO A 35 5.43 -13.97 -3.68
C PRO A 35 5.50 -14.61 -2.30
N VAL A 36 5.05 -13.87 -1.29
CA VAL A 36 4.92 -14.35 0.09
C VAL A 36 3.50 -14.14 0.58
N LEU A 37 3.12 -14.81 1.67
CA LEU A 37 1.88 -14.49 2.36
C LEU A 37 2.02 -13.10 3.00
N LYS A 38 1.16 -12.18 2.60
CA LYS A 38 1.07 -10.81 3.11
C LYS A 38 -0.32 -10.51 3.66
N HIS A 39 -0.41 -9.50 4.51
CA HIS A 39 -1.67 -9.04 5.10
C HIS A 39 -2.56 -8.30 4.09
N SER A 40 -1.94 -7.55 3.17
CA SER A 40 -2.60 -6.72 2.14
C SER A 40 -3.43 -5.55 2.66
N ASP A 41 -3.40 -5.30 3.97
CA ASP A 41 -4.08 -4.17 4.63
C ASP A 41 -3.32 -3.80 5.92
N PHE A 42 -1.99 -3.76 5.86
CA PHE A 42 -1.14 -3.62 7.04
C PHE A 42 -0.96 -2.14 7.46
N GLY A 43 -2.07 -1.45 7.71
CA GLY A 43 -2.09 -0.08 8.22
C GLY A 43 -2.19 0.01 9.75
N PRO A 44 -1.95 1.20 10.34
CA PRO A 44 -1.97 1.40 11.79
C PRO A 44 -3.27 0.97 12.50
N SER A 45 -4.41 1.05 11.82
CA SER A 45 -5.71 0.64 12.37
C SER A 45 -5.80 -0.86 12.66
N ASN A 46 -4.94 -1.66 12.04
CA ASN A 46 -4.93 -3.12 12.14
C ASN A 46 -3.83 -3.63 13.08
N ILE A 47 -3.12 -2.73 13.78
CA ILE A 47 -2.08 -3.03 14.77
C ILE A 47 -2.62 -2.66 16.16
N LEU A 48 -2.78 -3.68 17.01
CA LEU A 48 -3.20 -3.47 18.39
C LEU A 48 -1.99 -3.09 19.25
N PHE A 49 -2.11 -2.00 20.00
CA PHE A 49 -1.08 -1.54 20.94
C PHE A 49 -1.57 -1.72 22.37
N ASP A 50 -0.76 -2.38 23.20
CA ASP A 50 -0.94 -2.46 24.63
C ASP A 50 -0.17 -1.31 25.31
N SER A 51 -0.90 -0.42 25.94
CA SER A 51 -0.36 0.75 26.62
C SER A 51 0.32 0.44 27.96
N GLU A 52 0.00 -0.68 28.61
CA GLU A 52 0.65 -1.07 29.87
C GLU A 52 2.06 -1.61 29.61
N THR A 53 2.18 -2.48 28.60
CA THR A 53 3.47 -3.09 28.23
C THR A 53 4.26 -2.28 27.21
N GLN A 54 3.64 -1.25 26.62
CA GLN A 54 4.19 -0.41 25.55
C GLN A 54 4.65 -1.24 24.34
N ARG A 55 3.82 -2.22 23.93
CA ARG A 55 4.14 -3.17 22.86
C ARG A 55 2.95 -3.39 21.94
N VAL A 56 3.26 -3.81 20.70
CA VAL A 56 2.26 -4.41 19.82
C VAL A 56 1.78 -5.71 20.45
N SER A 57 0.46 -5.83 20.64
CA SER A 57 -0.18 -6.97 21.28
C SER A 57 -0.90 -7.90 20.30
N GLY A 58 -1.14 -7.45 19.07
CA GLY A 58 -1.76 -8.27 18.04
C GLY A 58 -1.90 -7.56 16.70
N ILE A 59 -2.16 -8.35 15.66
CA ILE A 59 -2.54 -7.89 14.32
C ILE A 59 -3.94 -8.45 14.03
N ILE A 60 -4.80 -7.67 13.39
CA ILE A 60 -6.19 -8.03 13.10
C ILE A 60 -6.56 -7.73 11.64
N ASP A 61 -7.74 -8.19 11.21
CA ASP A 61 -8.31 -7.95 9.87
C ASP A 61 -7.53 -8.56 8.70
N PHE A 62 -7.25 -9.86 8.80
CA PHE A 62 -6.59 -10.63 7.75
C PHE A 62 -7.49 -10.94 6.53
N GLY A 63 -8.67 -10.31 6.39
CA GLY A 63 -9.64 -10.62 5.33
C GLY A 63 -9.10 -10.43 3.91
N SER A 64 -8.10 -9.56 3.75
CA SER A 64 -7.43 -9.25 2.48
C SER A 64 -6.14 -10.06 2.26
N SER A 65 -5.79 -10.97 3.16
CA SER A 65 -4.50 -11.68 3.11
C SER A 65 -4.39 -12.60 1.89
N GLY A 66 -3.18 -12.70 1.34
CA GLY A 66 -2.94 -13.53 0.17
C GLY A 66 -1.48 -13.54 -0.25
N LEU A 67 -1.16 -14.28 -1.30
CA LEU A 67 0.19 -14.29 -1.89
C LEU A 67 0.40 -13.01 -2.72
N GLY A 68 1.55 -12.36 -2.55
CA GLY A 68 1.94 -11.24 -3.39
C GLY A 68 3.25 -10.58 -2.97
N ASP A 69 3.45 -9.36 -3.43
CA ASP A 69 4.64 -8.56 -3.14
C ASP A 69 4.71 -8.14 -1.65
N PRO A 70 5.76 -8.54 -0.91
CA PRO A 70 5.94 -8.11 0.48
C PRO A 70 6.00 -6.59 0.66
N ALA A 71 6.46 -5.82 -0.33
CA ALA A 71 6.57 -4.37 -0.26
C ALA A 71 5.21 -3.69 0.01
N TYR A 72 4.10 -4.33 -0.37
CA TYR A 72 2.77 -3.78 -0.19
C TYR A 72 2.37 -3.60 1.29
N ASP A 73 2.81 -4.50 2.18
CA ASP A 73 2.51 -4.35 3.62
C ASP A 73 3.29 -3.17 4.22
N PHE A 74 4.51 -2.90 3.73
CA PHE A 74 5.27 -1.71 4.14
C PHE A 74 4.63 -0.42 3.64
N ALA A 75 4.06 -0.40 2.42
CA ALA A 75 3.33 0.76 1.92
C ALA A 75 2.16 1.16 2.83
N GLY A 76 1.47 0.17 3.44
CA GLY A 76 0.43 0.40 4.44
C GLY A 76 0.95 1.12 5.69
N LEU A 77 2.13 0.72 6.18
CA LEU A 77 2.79 1.36 7.31
C LEU A 77 3.24 2.79 6.98
N LEU A 78 3.92 2.98 5.84
CA LEU A 78 4.38 4.31 5.41
C LEU A 78 3.23 5.29 5.24
N SER A 79 2.11 4.84 4.64
CA SER A 79 0.93 5.70 4.48
C SER A 79 0.32 6.14 5.80
N GLY A 80 0.48 5.35 6.87
CA GLY A 80 -0.13 5.60 8.16
C GLY A 80 0.76 6.29 9.18
N TYR A 81 2.06 5.94 9.20
CA TYR A 81 3.04 6.48 10.15
C TYR A 81 3.99 7.51 9.53
N GLY A 82 4.06 7.62 8.21
CA GLY A 82 5.02 8.47 7.51
C GLY A 82 6.39 7.82 7.31
N GLU A 83 7.32 8.61 6.76
CA GLU A 83 8.76 8.33 6.73
C GLU A 83 9.46 8.82 7.99
#